data_AF-A0A5J4W2K4-F1
#
_entry.id   AF-A0A5J4W2K4-F1
#
_cell.length_a   1.000
_cell.length_b   1.000
_cell.length_c   1.000
_cell.angle_alpha   90.00
_cell.angle_beta   90.00
_cell.angle_gamma   90.00
#
_symmetry.space_group_name_H-M   'P 1'
#
loop_
_entity.id
_entity.type
_entity.pdbx_description
1 polymer ?
#
loop_
_entity_poly.entity_id
_entity_poly.type
_entity_poly.pdbx_seq_one_letter_code
_entity_poly.pdbx_strand_id
1 'polypeptide(L)'
;MAEAQQYKFRAEINQLLSLIVNTFYSNKDIFLREIISNASDALDKIRYDSLTNKAILDSEPKMEIHIIPDKVNKILHFVDTGIGMIKAEFENNLGEESFTICQDKEGEKLIRGTKISLFLKDDQLEFLEELKIKELAKKHSECIFYPIKLHTVQKEVEEGKEEERKEREEEINMDLEKKIKDEIVQNCLVLNDD
;
A
#
# COMPACT_ATOMS: atom_id res chain seq x y z
N MET A 1 -25.52 -8.18 3.06
CA MET A 1 -24.70 -6.95 3.23
C MET A 1 -24.28 -6.88 4.69
N ALA A 2 -23.03 -6.49 5.03
CA ALA A 2 -22.70 -6.21 6.43
C ALA A 2 -23.44 -4.95 6.86
N GLU A 3 -23.94 -4.91 8.10
CA GLU A 3 -24.56 -3.69 8.64
C GLU A 3 -23.48 -2.62 8.83
N ALA A 4 -23.57 -1.57 8.04
CA ALA A 4 -22.79 -0.35 8.21
C ALA A 4 -23.36 0.42 9.40
N GLN A 5 -22.55 0.63 10.44
CA GLN A 5 -22.98 1.38 11.61
C GLN A 5 -22.63 2.87 11.43
N GLN A 6 -23.65 3.71 11.27
CA GLN A 6 -23.48 5.15 11.08
C GLN A 6 -23.58 5.89 12.43
N TYR A 7 -22.58 6.72 12.71
CA TYR A 7 -22.57 7.61 13.87
C TYR A 7 -22.72 9.08 13.38
N LYS A 8 -23.16 10.04 14.21
CA LYS A 8 -23.34 11.47 13.83
C LYS A 8 -22.50 12.38 14.71
N PHE A 9 -21.75 13.33 14.13
CA PHE A 9 -20.96 14.31 14.88
C PHE A 9 -21.83 15.19 15.79
N ARG A 10 -21.38 15.42 17.03
CA ARG A 10 -21.80 16.54 17.86
C ARG A 10 -21.45 17.88 17.20
N ALA A 11 -22.30 18.89 17.40
CA ALA A 11 -22.15 20.21 16.79
C ALA A 11 -20.81 20.91 17.10
N GLU A 12 -20.23 20.65 18.28
CA GLU A 12 -18.95 21.22 18.73
C GLU A 12 -17.74 20.69 17.93
N ILE A 13 -17.74 19.40 17.56
CA ILE A 13 -16.68 18.80 16.74
C ILE A 13 -16.75 19.32 15.31
N ASN A 14 -17.95 19.46 14.74
CA ASN A 14 -18.12 20.08 13.43
C ASN A 14 -17.62 21.53 13.40
N GLN A 15 -17.83 22.28 14.50
CA GLN A 15 -17.30 23.64 14.64
C GLN A 15 -15.77 23.62 14.74
N LEU A 16 -15.18 22.68 15.50
CA LEU A 16 -13.74 22.53 15.61
C LEU A 16 -13.11 22.09 14.28
N LEU A 17 -13.67 21.10 13.59
CA LEU A 17 -13.23 20.65 12.27
C LEU A 17 -13.30 21.79 11.26
N SER A 18 -14.42 22.53 11.23
CA SER A 18 -14.55 23.69 10.35
C SER A 18 -13.55 24.79 10.71
N LEU A 19 -13.26 25.01 12.00
CA LEU A 19 -12.28 25.99 12.44
C LEU A 19 -10.86 25.56 12.06
N ILE A 20 -10.47 24.31 12.28
CA ILE A 20 -9.17 23.75 11.90
C ILE A 20 -8.99 23.84 10.39
N VAL A 21 -9.99 23.42 9.61
CA VAL A 21 -10.02 23.56 8.15
C VAL A 21 -9.81 25.03 7.76
N ASN A 22 -10.59 25.96 8.30
CA ASN A 22 -10.50 27.36 7.88
C ASN A 22 -9.25 28.09 8.40
N THR A 23 -8.62 27.62 9.49
CA THR A 23 -7.45 28.27 10.12
C THR A 23 -6.13 27.72 9.58
N PHE A 24 -6.05 26.43 9.25
CA PHE A 24 -4.81 25.76 8.80
C PHE A 24 -4.72 25.54 7.29
N TYR A 25 -5.76 25.86 6.51
CA TYR A 25 -5.76 25.70 5.04
C TYR A 25 -4.74 26.57 4.27
N SER A 26 -3.94 27.38 4.96
CA SER A 26 -2.79 28.08 4.37
C SER A 26 -1.66 27.12 3.99
N ASN A 27 -1.48 26.01 4.72
CA ASN A 27 -0.43 25.02 4.47
C ASN A 27 -1.06 23.64 4.26
N LYS A 28 -1.44 23.39 3.01
CA LYS A 28 -2.13 22.15 2.60
C LYS A 28 -1.25 20.89 2.71
N ASP A 29 0.04 20.97 3.04
CA ASP A 29 0.93 19.82 3.21
C ASP A 29 0.96 19.25 4.64
N ILE A 30 0.40 19.97 5.63
CA ILE A 30 0.43 19.55 7.05
C ILE A 30 -0.19 18.16 7.25
N PHE A 31 -1.26 17.82 6.52
CA PHE A 31 -1.88 16.49 6.67
C PHE A 31 -0.88 15.36 6.40
N LEU A 32 0.06 15.56 5.47
CA LEU A 32 1.07 14.56 5.12
C LEU A 32 2.01 14.33 6.30
N ARG A 33 2.44 15.40 6.95
CA ARG A 33 3.26 15.33 8.18
C ARG A 33 2.56 14.56 9.27
N GLU A 34 1.30 14.89 9.55
CA GLU A 34 0.55 14.24 10.64
C GLU A 34 0.33 12.75 10.36
N ILE A 35 -0.02 12.38 9.12
CA ILE A 35 -0.21 10.96 8.77
C ILE A 35 1.11 10.18 8.86
N ILE A 36 2.21 10.74 8.34
CA ILE A 36 3.53 10.10 8.43
C ILE A 36 3.96 9.95 9.90
N SER A 37 3.73 10.97 10.74
CA SER A 37 4.02 10.92 12.17
C SER A 37 3.23 9.81 12.86
N ASN A 38 1.92 9.71 12.60
CA ASN A 38 1.07 8.67 13.18
C ASN A 38 1.50 7.26 12.74
N ALA A 39 1.89 7.10 11.48
CA ALA A 39 2.43 5.83 10.98
C ALA A 39 3.75 5.46 11.67
N SER A 40 4.64 6.44 11.90
CA SER A 40 5.88 6.22 12.66
C SER A 40 5.60 5.81 14.11
N ASP A 41 4.66 6.45 14.78
CA ASP A 41 4.26 6.10 16.14
C ASP A 41 3.68 4.68 16.22
N ALA A 42 2.91 4.27 15.20
CA ALA A 42 2.39 2.91 15.10
C ALA A 42 3.50 1.87 14.92
N LEU A 43 4.57 2.22 14.19
CA LEU A 43 5.75 1.39 14.01
C LEU A 43 6.61 1.33 15.28
N ASP A 44 6.73 2.42 16.03
CA ASP A 44 7.42 2.42 17.33
C ASP A 44 6.70 1.55 18.36
N LYS A 45 5.36 1.58 18.40
CA LYS A 45 4.56 0.72 19.28
C LYS A 45 4.78 -0.76 18.99
N ILE A 46 4.67 -1.19 17.73
CA ILE A 46 4.88 -2.60 17.38
C ILE A 46 6.31 -3.06 17.64
N ARG A 47 7.28 -2.17 17.41
CA ARG A 47 8.68 -2.43 17.71
C ARG A 47 8.89 -2.61 19.20
N TYR A 48 8.28 -1.79 20.06
CA TYR A 48 8.35 -1.94 21.51
C TYR A 48 7.78 -3.30 21.96
N ASP A 49 6.61 -3.67 21.47
CA ASP A 49 5.98 -4.96 21.80
C ASP A 49 6.86 -6.14 21.36
N SER A 50 7.52 -6.03 20.20
CA SER A 50 8.42 -7.07 19.68
C SER A 50 9.65 -7.35 20.57
N LEU A 51 10.02 -6.41 21.45
CA LEU A 51 11.10 -6.61 22.43
C LEU A 51 10.74 -7.70 23.45
N THR A 52 9.45 -7.84 23.76
CA THR A 52 8.94 -8.86 24.68
C THR A 52 8.47 -10.11 23.95
N ASN A 53 7.84 -9.95 22.77
CA ASN A 53 7.33 -11.04 21.97
C ASN A 53 7.69 -10.87 20.49
N LYS A 54 8.79 -11.51 20.07
CA LYS A 54 9.27 -11.43 18.68
C LYS A 54 8.31 -12.00 17.65
N ALA A 55 7.43 -12.94 18.05
CA ALA A 55 6.50 -13.60 17.13
C ALA A 55 5.48 -12.65 16.49
N ILE A 56 5.28 -11.47 17.09
CA ILE A 56 4.39 -10.42 16.57
C ILE A 56 4.84 -9.94 15.17
N LEU A 57 6.13 -10.06 14.86
CA LEU A 57 6.70 -9.66 13.56
C LEU A 57 6.80 -10.80 12.54
N ASP A 58 6.48 -12.06 12.91
CA ASP A 58 6.70 -13.23 12.03
C ASP A 58 5.87 -13.16 10.74
N SER A 59 4.65 -12.59 10.82
CA SER A 59 3.73 -12.46 9.69
C SER A 59 4.09 -11.32 8.74
N GLU A 60 4.63 -10.22 9.28
CA GLU A 60 5.08 -9.06 8.51
C GLU A 60 6.33 -8.48 9.19
N PRO A 61 7.55 -8.89 8.78
CA PRO A 61 8.77 -8.45 9.44
C PRO A 61 9.21 -7.05 9.02
N LYS A 62 8.67 -6.50 7.92
CA LYS A 62 9.06 -5.18 7.46
C LYS A 62 8.36 -4.11 8.29
N MET A 63 9.11 -3.07 8.63
CA MET A 63 8.63 -1.88 9.34
C MET A 63 8.80 -0.70 8.41
N GLU A 64 7.76 -0.40 7.62
CA GLU A 64 7.82 0.57 6.53
C GLU A 64 6.50 1.33 6.37
N ILE A 65 6.61 2.51 5.76
CA ILE A 65 5.49 3.38 5.41
C ILE A 65 5.45 3.50 3.89
N HIS A 66 4.29 3.30 3.28
CA HIS A 66 4.07 3.44 1.85
C HIS A 66 3.16 4.62 1.56
N ILE A 67 3.51 5.38 0.53
CA ILE A 67 2.68 6.45 -0.04
C ILE A 67 2.37 6.06 -1.48
N ILE A 68 1.10 5.95 -1.83
CA ILE A 68 0.64 5.44 -3.13
C ILE A 68 -0.37 6.43 -3.73
N PRO A 69 0.04 7.27 -4.70
CA PRO A 69 -0.86 8.15 -5.43
C PRO A 69 -1.61 7.37 -6.53
N ASP A 70 -2.93 7.39 -6.48
CA ASP A 70 -3.83 6.88 -7.51
C ASP A 70 -4.50 8.04 -8.26
N LYS A 71 -3.92 8.38 -9.42
CA LYS A 71 -4.41 9.46 -10.30
C LYS A 71 -5.77 9.14 -10.92
N VAL A 72 -6.09 7.88 -11.14
CA VAL A 72 -7.31 7.45 -11.84
C VAL A 72 -8.52 7.63 -10.92
N ASN A 73 -8.38 7.17 -9.67
CA ASN A 73 -9.46 7.25 -8.68
C ASN A 73 -9.42 8.54 -7.85
N LYS A 74 -8.41 9.40 -8.05
CA LYS A 74 -8.15 10.62 -7.27
C LYS A 74 -7.94 10.32 -5.77
N ILE A 75 -7.22 9.24 -5.49
CA ILE A 75 -6.98 8.77 -4.12
C ILE A 75 -5.49 8.85 -3.81
N LEU A 76 -5.15 9.29 -2.60
CA LEU A 76 -3.80 9.14 -2.05
C LEU A 76 -3.86 8.15 -0.89
N HIS A 77 -3.21 7.00 -1.04
CA HIS A 77 -3.14 5.99 0.00
C HIS A 77 -1.86 6.12 0.83
N PHE A 78 -2.01 5.90 2.13
CA PHE A 78 -0.95 5.71 3.10
C PHE A 78 -1.10 4.33 3.70
N VAL A 79 -0.03 3.54 3.70
CA VAL A 79 -0.04 2.20 4.29
C VAL A 79 1.16 2.06 5.20
N ASP A 80 0.95 1.80 6.48
CA ASP A 80 2.00 1.42 7.41
C ASP A 80 1.90 -0.06 7.77
N THR A 81 3.02 -0.65 8.20
CA THR A 81 3.09 -2.01 8.75
C THR A 81 3.19 -2.02 10.28
N GLY A 82 2.67 -0.97 10.93
CA GLY A 82 2.69 -0.77 12.39
C GLY A 82 1.77 -1.71 13.14
N ILE A 83 1.42 -1.34 14.38
CA ILE A 83 0.56 -2.15 15.26
C ILE A 83 -0.88 -2.28 14.74
N GLY A 84 -1.32 -1.36 13.89
CA GLY A 84 -2.72 -1.26 13.45
C GLY A 84 -3.63 -0.79 14.58
N MET A 85 -4.93 -0.92 14.40
CA MET A 85 -5.92 -0.64 15.44
C MET A 85 -7.04 -1.67 15.38
N ILE A 86 -7.48 -2.13 16.56
CA ILE A 86 -8.69 -2.96 16.67
C ILE A 86 -9.94 -2.08 16.71
N LYS A 87 -11.12 -2.67 16.45
CA LYS A 87 -12.40 -1.94 16.45
C LYS A 87 -12.63 -1.09 17.71
N ALA A 88 -12.34 -1.66 18.89
CA ALA A 88 -12.49 -0.95 20.17
C ALA A 88 -11.52 0.24 20.32
N GLU A 89 -10.29 0.15 19.76
CA GLU A 89 -9.35 1.27 19.74
C GLU A 89 -9.79 2.34 18.75
N PHE A 90 -10.39 1.96 17.62
CA PHE A 90 -11.03 2.89 16.70
C PHE A 90 -12.15 3.69 17.38
N GLU A 91 -13.02 3.01 18.13
CA GLU A 91 -14.11 3.65 18.88
C GLU A 91 -13.59 4.60 19.98
N ASN A 92 -12.50 4.24 20.66
CA ASN A 92 -11.94 5.05 21.74
C ASN A 92 -11.05 6.22 21.26
N ASN A 93 -10.25 6.02 20.21
CA ASN A 93 -9.21 6.98 19.80
C ASN A 93 -9.70 8.05 18.81
N LEU A 94 -10.70 7.73 17.98
CA LEU A 94 -11.27 8.68 17.02
C LEU A 94 -12.55 9.35 17.55
N GLY A 95 -12.87 9.07 18.83
CA GLY A 95 -14.12 9.44 19.47
C GLY A 95 -15.26 8.52 19.06
N GLU A 96 -16.27 8.37 19.91
CA GLU A 96 -17.60 8.00 19.43
C GLU A 96 -18.05 9.18 18.56
N GLU A 97 -18.47 8.99 17.28
CA GLU A 97 -18.99 10.02 16.33
C GLU A 97 -18.01 10.60 15.27
N SER A 98 -18.32 10.89 14.00
CA SER A 98 -19.05 10.14 12.98
C SER A 98 -18.11 9.62 11.90
N PHE A 99 -18.02 8.31 11.84
CA PHE A 99 -17.42 7.54 10.80
C PHE A 99 -18.29 6.31 10.65
N THR A 100 -18.21 5.64 9.51
CA THR A 100 -18.89 4.37 9.34
C THR A 100 -17.86 3.29 9.55
N ILE A 101 -18.01 2.50 10.62
CA ILE A 101 -17.20 1.29 10.77
C ILE A 101 -17.90 0.19 9.96
N CYS A 102 -17.19 -0.32 8.96
CA CYS A 102 -17.59 -1.51 8.22
C CYS A 102 -16.49 -2.56 8.36
N GLN A 103 -16.87 -3.82 8.50
CA GLN A 103 -15.91 -4.90 8.28
C GLN A 103 -15.55 -4.89 6.79
N ASP A 104 -14.27 -4.75 6.49
CA ASP A 104 -13.80 -4.80 5.11
C ASP A 104 -14.01 -6.21 4.54
N LYS A 105 -14.80 -6.29 3.46
CA LYS A 105 -15.15 -7.53 2.74
C LYS A 105 -14.60 -7.56 1.32
N GLU A 106 -14.18 -6.41 0.79
CA GLU A 106 -13.86 -6.20 -0.62
C GLU A 106 -12.45 -5.67 -0.83
N GLY A 107 -11.86 -5.02 0.17
CA GLY A 107 -10.50 -4.52 0.15
C GLY A 107 -9.45 -5.61 0.38
N GLU A 108 -8.24 -5.33 -0.10
CA GLU A 108 -7.06 -6.13 0.18
C GLU A 108 -6.81 -6.14 1.69
N LYS A 109 -6.87 -7.33 2.30
CA LYS A 109 -6.54 -7.49 3.70
C LYS A 109 -5.06 -7.21 3.92
N LEU A 110 -4.78 -6.19 4.71
CA LEU A 110 -3.46 -6.01 5.30
C LEU A 110 -3.14 -7.19 6.21
N ILE A 111 -1.90 -7.66 6.14
CA ILE A 111 -1.39 -8.66 7.09
C ILE A 111 -1.31 -8.03 8.49
N ARG A 112 -0.79 -6.79 8.56
CA ARG A 112 -0.73 -5.95 9.77
C ARG A 112 -0.58 -4.47 9.38
N GLY A 113 -1.05 -3.57 10.24
CA GLY A 113 -0.86 -2.12 10.11
C GLY A 113 -2.15 -1.39 9.72
N THR A 114 -2.01 -0.19 9.16
CA THR A 114 -3.14 0.69 8.82
C THR A 114 -3.06 1.16 7.37
N LYS A 115 -4.20 1.16 6.66
CA LYS A 115 -4.35 1.80 5.35
C LYS A 115 -5.31 2.98 5.46
N ILE A 116 -4.80 4.18 5.20
CA ILE A 116 -5.59 5.42 5.12
C ILE A 116 -5.70 5.80 3.65
N SER A 117 -6.93 5.99 3.16
CA SER A 117 -7.19 6.37 1.76
C SER A 117 -7.87 7.73 1.74
N LEU A 118 -7.19 8.74 1.19
CA LEU A 118 -7.71 10.10 1.09
C LEU A 118 -8.29 10.34 -0.30
N PHE A 119 -9.59 10.60 -0.37
CA PHE A 119 -10.24 11.07 -1.58
C PHE A 119 -9.96 12.56 -1.75
N LEU A 120 -9.16 12.90 -2.75
CA LEU A 120 -8.72 14.28 -2.96
C LEU A 120 -9.78 15.07 -3.73
N LYS A 121 -9.94 16.34 -3.34
CA LYS A 121 -10.71 17.31 -4.11
C LYS A 121 -9.96 17.68 -5.39
N ASP A 122 -10.69 18.20 -6.38
CA ASP A 122 -10.12 18.60 -7.67
C ASP A 122 -9.02 19.67 -7.54
N ASP A 123 -9.08 20.54 -6.53
CA ASP A 123 -8.08 21.58 -6.25
C ASP A 123 -6.86 21.06 -5.45
N GLN A 124 -6.80 19.75 -5.19
CA GLN A 124 -5.75 19.09 -4.42
C GLN A 124 -5.08 17.94 -5.19
N LEU A 125 -5.35 17.79 -6.49
CA LEU A 125 -4.76 16.74 -7.31
C LEU A 125 -3.24 16.87 -7.47
N GLU A 126 -2.66 18.03 -7.14
CA GLU A 126 -1.21 18.23 -7.10
C GLU A 126 -0.49 17.26 -6.15
N PHE A 127 -1.17 16.72 -5.12
CA PHE A 127 -0.59 15.72 -4.22
C PHE A 127 -0.46 14.33 -4.86
N LEU A 128 -1.06 14.11 -6.03
CA LEU A 128 -0.89 12.89 -6.82
C LEU A 128 0.29 12.99 -7.79
N GLU A 129 0.90 14.18 -7.92
CA GLU A 129 2.06 14.39 -8.76
C GLU A 129 3.34 13.92 -8.08
N GLU A 130 4.12 13.08 -8.77
CA GLU A 130 5.29 12.39 -8.23
C GLU A 130 6.31 13.36 -7.61
N LEU A 131 6.68 14.42 -8.34
CA LEU A 131 7.67 15.39 -7.87
C LEU A 131 7.20 16.06 -6.57
N LYS A 132 5.94 16.47 -6.52
CA LYS A 132 5.35 17.15 -5.37
C LYS A 132 5.31 16.22 -4.16
N ILE A 133 4.76 15.02 -4.32
CA ILE A 133 4.63 14.09 -3.18
C ILE A 133 5.99 13.60 -2.70
N LYS A 134 6.97 13.44 -3.59
CA LYS A 134 8.35 13.07 -3.25
C LYS A 134 9.05 14.16 -2.44
N GLU A 135 8.92 15.42 -2.85
CA GLU A 135 9.45 16.57 -2.12
C GLU A 135 8.82 16.67 -0.73
N LEU A 136 7.50 16.55 -0.64
CA LEU A 136 6.78 16.65 0.62
C LEU A 136 7.07 15.46 1.54
N ALA A 137 7.14 14.23 1.02
CA ALA A 137 7.51 13.05 1.79
C ALA A 137 8.91 13.23 2.38
N LYS A 138 9.88 13.70 1.58
CA LYS A 138 11.24 13.98 2.06
C LYS A 138 11.28 15.09 3.12
N LYS A 139 10.54 16.17 2.90
CA LYS A 139 10.42 17.30 3.85
C LYS A 139 9.88 16.85 5.21
N HIS A 140 8.92 15.94 5.22
CA HIS A 140 8.26 15.49 6.44
C HIS A 140 8.86 14.24 7.06
N SER A 141 9.84 13.60 6.40
CA SER A 141 10.53 12.41 6.89
C SER A 141 11.79 12.70 7.70
N GLU A 142 12.18 13.97 7.90
CA GLU A 142 13.46 14.34 8.54
C GLU A 142 13.63 13.73 9.95
N CYS A 143 12.52 13.51 10.67
CA CYS A 143 12.51 12.95 12.01
C CYS A 143 11.97 11.51 12.07
N ILE A 144 11.88 10.80 10.93
CA ILE A 144 11.27 9.47 10.83
C ILE A 144 12.36 8.42 10.64
N PHE A 145 12.39 7.42 11.54
CA PHE A 145 13.41 6.37 11.54
C PHE A 145 13.06 5.16 10.66
N TYR A 146 11.85 5.15 10.08
CA TYR A 146 11.34 4.07 9.25
C TYR A 146 11.41 4.43 7.75
N PRO A 147 11.72 3.47 6.87
CA PRO A 147 11.75 3.70 5.44
C PRO A 147 10.37 4.11 4.91
N ILE A 148 10.34 5.21 4.16
CA ILE A 148 9.16 5.68 3.44
C ILE A 148 9.32 5.34 1.96
N LYS A 149 8.44 4.49 1.44
CA LYS A 149 8.40 4.06 0.04
C LYS A 149 7.31 4.82 -0.70
N LEU A 150 7.73 5.62 -1.67
CA LEU A 150 6.81 6.23 -2.62
C LEU A 150 6.63 5.26 -3.79
N HIS A 151 5.41 4.78 -4.00
CA HIS A 151 5.05 4.03 -5.19
C HIS A 151 4.72 5.01 -6.29
N THR A 152 5.42 4.93 -7.40
CA THR A 152 5.11 5.72 -8.59
C THR A 152 4.32 4.85 -9.54
N VAL A 153 3.47 5.46 -10.38
CA VAL A 153 2.91 4.77 -11.55
C VAL A 153 4.00 4.65 -12.62
N GLN A 154 5.15 4.09 -12.25
CA GLN A 154 5.88 3.24 -13.15
C GLN A 154 5.33 1.86 -12.84
N LYS A 155 4.84 1.15 -13.85
CA LYS A 155 4.59 -0.30 -13.76
C LYS A 155 5.59 -0.87 -12.77
N GLU A 156 5.11 -1.44 -11.67
CA GLU A 156 5.94 -2.35 -10.90
C GLU A 156 6.67 -3.21 -11.91
N VAL A 157 7.99 -3.27 -11.79
CA VAL A 157 8.92 -4.19 -12.45
C VAL A 157 8.21 -5.45 -12.96
N GLU A 158 7.58 -5.34 -14.13
CA GLU A 158 7.28 -6.44 -15.03
C GLU A 158 8.58 -6.86 -15.72
N GLU A 159 9.67 -6.07 -15.64
CA GLU A 159 10.97 -6.44 -16.22
C GLU A 159 11.49 -7.76 -15.66
N GLY A 160 11.39 -8.01 -14.34
CA GLY A 160 11.85 -9.28 -13.76
C GLY A 160 10.97 -10.49 -14.12
N LYS A 161 9.65 -10.31 -14.23
CA LYS A 161 8.74 -11.42 -14.58
C LYS A 161 8.63 -11.64 -16.08
N GLU A 162 8.82 -10.61 -16.89
CA GLU A 162 8.75 -10.69 -18.35
C GLU A 162 10.09 -11.13 -18.94
N GLU A 163 11.23 -10.82 -18.32
CA GLU A 163 12.52 -11.47 -18.62
C GLU A 163 12.49 -12.94 -18.17
N GLU A 164 12.10 -13.28 -16.93
CA GLU A 164 11.99 -14.68 -16.49
C GLU A 164 11.00 -15.49 -17.33
N ARG A 165 9.90 -14.86 -17.79
CA ARG A 165 8.91 -15.52 -18.65
C ARG A 165 9.41 -15.69 -20.08
N LYS A 166 10.15 -14.72 -20.64
CA LYS A 166 10.79 -14.85 -21.96
C LYS A 166 11.91 -15.88 -21.94
N GLU A 167 12.75 -15.89 -20.90
CA GLU A 167 13.79 -16.92 -20.72
C GLU A 167 13.18 -18.32 -20.59
N ARG A 168 12.10 -18.49 -19.81
CA ARG A 168 11.37 -19.77 -19.74
C ARG A 168 10.71 -20.15 -21.07
N GLU A 169 10.12 -19.21 -21.80
CA GLU A 169 9.47 -19.48 -23.09
C GLU A 169 10.50 -19.83 -24.18
N GLU A 170 11.69 -19.21 -24.18
CA GLU A 170 12.81 -19.56 -25.05
C GLU A 170 13.42 -20.93 -24.70
N GLU A 171 13.60 -21.24 -23.41
CA GLU A 171 14.13 -22.53 -22.95
C GLU A 171 13.16 -23.68 -23.27
N ILE A 172 11.85 -23.47 -23.08
CA ILE A 172 10.80 -24.44 -23.47
C ILE A 172 10.76 -24.64 -24.99
N ASN A 173 10.91 -23.58 -25.79
CA ASN A 173 10.92 -23.69 -27.25
C ASN A 173 12.18 -24.40 -27.77
N MET A 174 13.35 -24.14 -27.20
CA MET A 174 14.58 -24.87 -27.52
C MET A 174 14.46 -26.36 -27.19
N ASP A 175 13.86 -26.70 -26.05
CA ASP A 175 13.62 -28.10 -25.66
C ASP A 175 12.58 -28.80 -26.56
N LEU A 176 11.53 -28.09 -26.99
CA LEU A 176 10.57 -28.62 -27.96
C LEU A 176 11.21 -28.85 -29.33
N GLU A 177 11.99 -27.90 -29.85
CA GLU A 177 12.69 -28.06 -31.12
C GLU A 177 13.68 -29.22 -31.09
N LYS A 178 14.37 -29.41 -29.95
CA LYS A 178 15.31 -30.52 -29.77
C LYS A 178 14.58 -31.86 -29.71
N LYS A 179 13.46 -31.95 -28.98
CA LYS A 179 12.61 -33.15 -28.96
C LYS A 179 12.03 -33.49 -30.34
N ILE A 180 11.56 -32.49 -31.09
CA ILE A 180 11.05 -32.69 -32.45
C ILE A 180 12.16 -33.17 -33.39
N LYS A 181 13.38 -32.61 -33.29
CA LYS A 181 14.53 -33.08 -34.07
C LYS A 181 14.94 -34.50 -33.69
N ASP A 182 15.00 -34.82 -32.39
CA ASP A 182 15.34 -36.16 -31.92
C ASP A 182 14.28 -37.18 -32.39
N GLU A 183 12.99 -36.84 -32.33
CA GLU A 183 11.88 -37.69 -32.79
C GLU A 183 11.86 -37.87 -34.32
N ILE A 184 12.20 -36.83 -35.10
CA ILE A 184 12.35 -36.93 -36.57
C ILE A 184 13.59 -37.75 -36.94
N VAL A 185 14.70 -37.63 -36.22
CA VAL A 185 15.91 -38.43 -36.46
C VAL A 185 15.67 -39.90 -36.11
N GLN A 186 14.88 -40.18 -35.07
CA GLN A 186 14.55 -41.55 -34.67
C GLN A 186 13.53 -42.23 -35.59
N ASN A 187 12.68 -41.46 -36.30
CA ASN A 187 11.74 -41.97 -37.31
C ASN A 187 12.30 -41.97 -38.75
N CYS A 188 13.51 -41.47 -39.00
CA CYS A 188 14.17 -41.50 -40.32
C CYS A 188 15.16 -42.65 -40.53
N LEU A 189 15.24 -43.61 -39.60
CA LEU A 189 15.93 -44.89 -39.81
C LEU A 189 14.93 -46.03 -39.68
N VAL A 190 14.09 -46.23 -40.71
CA VAL A 190 13.77 -47.50 -41.37
C VAL A 190 12.79 -47.17 -42.50
N LEU A 191 13.30 -46.99 -43.72
CA LEU A 191 12.65 -47.55 -44.92
C LEU A 191 13.76 -47.97 -45.86
N ASN A 192 13.83 -49.30 -46.01
CA ASN A 192 14.75 -50.12 -46.78
C ASN A 192 15.03 -49.60 -48.20
N ASP A 193 16.31 -49.59 -48.57
CA ASP A 193 16.73 -49.84 -49.95
C ASP A 193 17.03 -51.35 -50.06
N ASP A 194 16.21 -52.02 -50.88
CA ASP A 194 16.33 -53.37 -51.47
C ASP A 194 16.47 -54.63 -50.59
#